data_AF-A0A1I8AXY9-F1
#
_entry.id   AF-A0A1I8AXY9-F1
#
_cell.length_a   1.000
_cell.length_b   1.000
_cell.length_c   1.000
_cell.angle_alpha   90.00
_cell.angle_beta   90.00
_cell.angle_gamma   90.00
#
_symmetry.space_group_name_H-M   'P 1'
#
loop_
_entity.id
_entity.type
_entity.pdbx_description
1 polymer ?
#
loop_
_entity_poly.entity_id
_entity_poly.type
_entity_poly.pdbx_seq_one_letter_code
_entity_poly.pdbx_strand_id
1 'polypeptide(L)'
;MKIIRYYFEQIFNSFFEYGNFGWTEFNPEFIKLLFEENKTKIPLKFNINKFTIFYLTSINSASKFILNNLNIGGYIMMFDYQHEGEEYYQFILKLINERNKFPKIWFIIKRAPEVFNIILENIETSKDCSKIVTDIRLGFQYFPSGFSINLSEKAENIEKWHEYDYAYTKYQLVNKYNPKMKFSVFIEKNASGGSSEIKRIY
;
A
#
# COMPACT_ATOMS: atom_id res chain seq x y z
N MET A 1 13.18 -25.73 19.94
CA MET A 1 13.21 -24.66 18.91
C MET A 1 13.54 -25.14 17.50
N LYS A 2 14.55 -26.01 17.27
CA LYS A 2 14.89 -26.53 15.92
C LYS A 2 13.73 -27.24 15.20
N ILE A 3 12.92 -28.02 15.91
CA ILE A 3 11.75 -28.73 15.35
C ILE A 3 10.69 -27.74 14.86
N ILE A 4 10.35 -26.74 15.67
CA ILE A 4 9.39 -25.69 15.32
C ILE A 4 9.86 -24.93 14.06
N ARG A 5 11.14 -24.56 14.03
CA ARG A 5 11.75 -23.92 12.85
C ARG A 5 11.66 -24.80 11.60
N TYR A 6 11.97 -26.09 11.71
CA TYR A 6 11.85 -27.03 10.59
C TYR A 6 10.43 -27.05 10.02
N TYR A 7 9.39 -27.11 10.87
CA TYR A 7 8.01 -27.05 10.40
C TYR A 7 7.67 -25.70 9.75
N PHE A 8 8.10 -24.58 10.33
CA PHE A 8 7.89 -23.27 9.70
C PHE A 8 8.63 -23.12 8.36
N GLU A 9 9.83 -23.69 8.23
CA GLU A 9 10.54 -23.72 6.94
C GLU A 9 9.74 -24.50 5.89
N GLN A 10 9.12 -25.63 6.24
CA GLN A 10 8.25 -26.36 5.31
C GLN A 10 7.00 -25.55 4.93
N ILE A 11 6.37 -24.89 5.91
CA ILE A 11 5.19 -24.05 5.68
C ILE A 11 5.56 -22.86 4.78
N PHE A 12 6.68 -22.18 5.02
CA PHE A 12 7.06 -20.97 4.28
C PHE A 12 7.67 -21.25 2.90
N ASN A 13 8.09 -22.50 2.64
CA ASN A 13 8.37 -22.98 1.27
C ASN A 13 7.10 -23.18 0.43
N SER A 14 5.91 -23.08 1.02
CA SER A 14 4.64 -23.13 0.28
C SER A 14 4.22 -21.75 -0.21
N PHE A 15 3.37 -21.72 -1.24
CA PHE A 15 2.73 -20.51 -1.74
C PHE A 15 1.27 -20.49 -1.28
N PHE A 16 0.90 -19.51 -0.45
CA PHE A 16 -0.46 -19.37 0.05
C PHE A 16 -1.29 -18.49 -0.87
N GLU A 17 -2.53 -18.90 -1.17
CA GLU A 17 -3.42 -18.04 -1.95
C GLU A 17 -3.89 -16.82 -1.12
N TYR A 18 -4.15 -17.01 0.17
CA TYR A 18 -4.64 -15.95 1.07
C TYR A 18 -3.92 -16.00 2.42
N GLY A 19 -3.71 -14.82 3.01
CA GLY A 19 -3.29 -14.69 4.41
C GLY A 19 -3.93 -13.45 5.00
N ASN A 20 -4.61 -13.66 6.12
CA ASN A 20 -5.36 -12.65 6.83
C ASN A 20 -4.79 -12.54 8.25
N PHE A 21 -4.26 -11.37 8.58
CA PHE A 21 -3.59 -11.07 9.83
C PHE A 21 -4.36 -9.98 10.55
N GLY A 22 -5.28 -10.37 11.45
CA GLY A 22 -5.99 -9.43 12.31
C GLY A 22 -5.34 -9.33 13.67
N TRP A 23 -5.16 -8.11 14.18
CA TRP A 23 -4.67 -7.85 15.55
C TRP A 23 -3.34 -8.57 15.82
N THR A 24 -2.52 -8.69 14.78
CA THR A 24 -1.30 -9.50 14.82
C THR A 24 -0.14 -8.66 15.34
N GLU A 25 0.50 -9.17 16.40
CA GLU A 25 1.76 -8.62 16.88
C GLU A 25 2.95 -9.27 16.16
N PHE A 26 3.70 -8.46 15.43
CA PHE A 26 4.94 -8.88 14.80
C PHE A 26 6.06 -8.85 15.83
N ASN A 27 6.27 -9.96 16.53
CA ASN A 27 7.34 -10.04 17.51
C ASN A 27 8.72 -10.05 16.81
N PRO A 28 9.59 -9.07 17.09
CA PRO A 28 10.86 -8.92 16.39
C PRO A 28 11.84 -10.06 16.66
N GLU A 29 11.81 -10.66 17.85
CA GLU A 29 12.67 -11.82 18.18
C GLU A 29 12.23 -13.07 17.41
N PHE A 30 10.92 -13.28 17.24
CA PHE A 30 10.43 -14.36 16.39
C PHE A 30 10.76 -14.13 14.92
N ILE A 31 10.64 -12.90 14.42
CA ILE A 31 11.04 -12.56 13.06
C ILE A 31 12.52 -12.86 12.86
N LYS A 32 13.37 -12.41 13.79
CA LYS A 32 14.81 -12.65 13.72
C LYS A 32 15.14 -14.14 13.76
N LEU A 33 14.53 -14.89 14.68
CA LEU A 33 14.73 -16.33 14.84
C LEU A 33 14.35 -17.14 13.59
N LEU A 34 13.23 -16.78 12.95
CA LEU A 34 12.67 -17.51 11.81
C LEU A 34 13.30 -17.09 10.47
N PHE A 35 13.58 -15.79 10.28
CA PHE A 35 13.95 -15.23 8.98
C PHE A 35 15.41 -14.72 8.90
N GLU A 36 15.99 -14.26 10.01
CA GLU A 36 17.29 -13.54 9.99
C GLU A 36 18.46 -14.36 10.56
N GLU A 37 18.19 -15.34 11.42
CA GLU A 37 19.19 -16.31 11.87
C GLU A 37 19.57 -17.23 10.70
N ASN A 38 20.46 -16.70 9.85
CA ASN A 38 21.08 -17.23 8.63
C ASN A 38 21.84 -18.54 8.86
N LYS A 39 21.13 -19.61 9.23
CA LYS A 39 21.66 -20.99 9.20
C LYS A 39 21.54 -21.62 7.82
N THR A 40 20.75 -21.01 6.93
CA THR A 40 20.52 -21.45 5.55
C THR A 40 21.06 -20.40 4.57
N LYS A 41 21.56 -20.83 3.40
CA LYS A 41 22.10 -19.91 2.36
C LYS A 41 21.03 -19.01 1.73
N ILE A 42 19.76 -19.40 1.83
CA ILE A 42 18.62 -18.69 1.26
C ILE A 42 17.78 -18.16 2.44
N PRO A 43 17.54 -16.83 2.54
CA PRO A 43 16.64 -16.27 3.52
C PRO A 43 15.24 -16.80 3.32
N LEU A 44 14.60 -17.23 4.42
CA LEU A 44 13.22 -17.67 4.39
C LEU A 44 12.32 -16.48 4.00
N LYS A 45 11.26 -16.74 3.23
CA LYS A 45 10.25 -15.72 2.90
C LYS A 45 8.87 -16.32 3.04
N PHE A 46 7.91 -15.50 3.44
CA PHE A 46 6.51 -15.85 3.43
C PHE A 46 5.92 -15.55 2.06
N ASN A 47 5.61 -16.60 1.29
CA ASN A 47 5.12 -16.47 -0.08
C ASN A 47 3.59 -16.51 -0.11
N ILE A 48 2.98 -15.45 -0.63
CA ILE A 48 1.52 -15.30 -0.59
C ILE A 48 0.98 -14.57 -1.83
N ASN A 49 -0.20 -14.92 -2.31
CA ASN A 49 -0.84 -14.19 -3.40
C ASN A 49 -1.52 -12.93 -2.89
N LYS A 50 -2.38 -13.06 -1.87
CA LYS A 50 -3.18 -11.95 -1.33
C LYS A 50 -2.97 -11.83 0.17
N PHE A 51 -2.32 -10.75 0.57
CA PHE A 51 -2.01 -10.47 1.97
C PHE A 51 -2.94 -9.38 2.50
N THR A 52 -3.64 -9.66 3.59
CA THR A 52 -4.49 -8.67 4.26
C THR A 52 -4.05 -8.53 5.72
N ILE A 53 -3.87 -7.30 6.16
CA ILE A 53 -3.55 -6.97 7.55
C ILE A 53 -4.59 -6.01 8.11
N PHE A 54 -5.06 -6.31 9.32
CA PHE A 54 -6.00 -5.48 10.08
C PHE A 54 -5.38 -5.08 11.40
N TYR A 55 -5.49 -3.80 11.74
CA TYR A 55 -5.04 -3.25 13.01
C TYR A 55 -3.57 -3.60 13.27
N LEU A 56 -2.68 -3.00 12.48
CA LEU A 56 -1.25 -3.02 12.78
C LEU A 56 -1.08 -2.63 14.25
N THR A 57 -0.25 -3.32 15.03
CA THR A 57 0.02 -2.94 16.43
C THR A 57 1.36 -2.20 16.56
N SER A 58 2.30 -2.44 15.64
CA SER A 58 3.61 -1.79 15.59
C SER A 58 4.07 -1.61 14.14
N ILE A 59 4.17 -0.36 13.68
CA ILE A 59 4.67 -0.01 12.35
C ILE A 59 6.08 -0.55 12.14
N ASN A 60 6.96 -0.43 13.14
CA ASN A 60 8.37 -0.79 12.97
C ASN A 60 8.55 -2.29 12.73
N SER A 61 7.93 -3.14 13.54
CA SER A 61 8.04 -4.59 13.35
C SER A 61 7.28 -5.07 12.11
N ALA A 62 6.07 -4.56 11.87
CA ALA A 62 5.28 -4.92 10.71
C ALA A 62 5.97 -4.49 9.41
N SER A 63 6.53 -3.28 9.36
CA SER A 63 7.26 -2.79 8.19
C SER A 63 8.48 -3.64 7.90
N LYS A 64 9.26 -4.03 8.92
CA LYS A 64 10.41 -4.92 8.76
C LYS A 64 9.98 -6.27 8.17
N PHE A 65 8.89 -6.84 8.68
CA PHE A 65 8.36 -8.10 8.16
C PHE A 65 7.87 -7.96 6.71
N ILE A 66 6.98 -7.00 6.43
CA ILE A 66 6.36 -6.79 5.11
C ILE A 66 7.42 -6.50 4.04
N LEU A 67 8.43 -5.68 4.37
CA LEU A 67 9.41 -5.24 3.37
C LEU A 67 10.51 -6.25 3.09
N ASN A 68 10.87 -7.08 4.07
CA ASN A 68 12.04 -7.97 3.98
C ASN A 68 11.67 -9.45 3.87
N ASN A 69 10.57 -9.86 4.50
CA ASN A 69 10.23 -11.27 4.70
C ASN A 69 8.98 -11.71 3.95
N LEU A 70 8.22 -10.78 3.37
CA LEU A 70 7.01 -11.06 2.60
C LEU A 70 7.28 -11.05 1.09
N ASN A 71 6.75 -12.03 0.38
CA ASN A 71 6.78 -12.09 -1.09
C ASN A 71 5.33 -12.19 -1.61
N ILE A 72 4.88 -11.18 -2.33
CA ILE A 72 3.48 -11.03 -2.74
C ILE A 72 3.31 -11.23 -4.24
N GLY A 73 2.48 -12.19 -4.64
CA GLY A 73 2.14 -12.44 -6.05
C GLY A 73 1.04 -11.52 -6.60
N GLY A 74 0.11 -11.06 -5.76
CA GLY A 74 -1.09 -10.34 -6.15
C GLY A 74 -1.17 -8.95 -5.54
N TYR A 75 -1.72 -8.84 -4.33
CA TYR A 75 -1.91 -7.55 -3.66
C TYR A 75 -1.70 -7.62 -2.14
N ILE A 76 -1.37 -6.46 -1.57
CA ILE A 76 -1.44 -6.19 -0.14
C ILE A 76 -2.63 -5.27 0.15
N MET A 77 -3.44 -5.64 1.14
CA MET A 77 -4.53 -4.82 1.66
C MET A 77 -4.27 -4.51 3.13
N MET A 78 -4.36 -3.24 3.48
CA MET A 78 -4.05 -2.75 4.83
C MET A 78 -5.24 -1.99 5.40
N PHE A 79 -5.82 -2.51 6.47
CA PHE A 79 -6.85 -1.85 7.26
C PHE A 79 -6.21 -1.28 8.53
N ASP A 80 -5.96 0.03 8.54
CA ASP A 80 -5.31 0.70 9.66
C ASP A 80 -6.02 2.00 10.03
N TYR A 81 -6.67 1.97 11.20
CA TYR A 81 -7.38 3.11 11.77
C TYR A 81 -6.68 3.68 13.01
N GLN A 82 -5.54 3.10 13.40
CA GLN A 82 -4.87 3.40 14.66
C GLN A 82 -3.63 4.26 14.45
N HIS A 83 -2.96 4.13 13.29
CA HIS A 83 -1.71 4.84 13.03
C HIS A 83 -1.91 6.15 12.27
N GLU A 84 -1.13 7.14 12.68
CA GLU A 84 -1.04 8.45 12.05
C GLU A 84 0.34 9.07 12.29
N GLY A 85 0.63 10.17 11.59
CA GLY A 85 1.88 10.91 11.73
C GLY A 85 2.98 10.46 10.77
N GLU A 86 4.13 11.11 10.90
CA GLU A 86 5.22 11.06 9.92
C GLU A 86 5.75 9.64 9.70
N GLU A 87 5.99 8.87 10.76
CA GLU A 87 6.52 7.50 10.65
C GLU A 87 5.61 6.59 9.82
N TYR A 88 4.29 6.73 9.99
CA TYR A 88 3.31 5.96 9.24
C TYR A 88 3.27 6.37 7.77
N TYR A 89 3.35 7.67 7.48
CA TYR A 89 3.40 8.17 6.12
C TYR A 89 4.68 7.73 5.40
N GLN A 90 5.83 7.78 6.08
CA GLN A 90 7.09 7.26 5.55
C GLN A 90 7.02 5.76 5.27
N PHE A 91 6.33 5.00 6.12
CA PHE A 91 6.09 3.58 5.86
C PHE A 91 5.22 3.35 4.61
N ILE A 92 4.12 4.10 4.45
CA ILE A 92 3.29 4.04 3.23
C ILE A 92 4.11 4.39 1.98
N LEU A 93 4.88 5.48 2.04
CA LEU A 93 5.75 5.91 0.95
C LEU A 93 6.80 4.85 0.60
N LYS A 94 7.34 4.15 1.60
CA LYS A 94 8.28 3.06 1.38
C LYS A 94 7.61 1.88 0.67
N LEU A 95 6.38 1.51 1.06
CA LEU A 95 5.63 0.44 0.40
C LEU A 95 5.31 0.77 -1.06
N ILE A 96 4.80 1.96 -1.34
CA ILE A 96 4.42 2.33 -2.73
C ILE A 96 5.64 2.48 -3.64
N ASN A 97 6.85 2.65 -3.10
CA ASN A 97 8.11 2.74 -3.86
C ASN A 97 8.80 1.37 -4.02
N GLU A 98 8.12 0.27 -3.76
CA GLU A 98 8.63 -1.10 -3.86
C GLU A 98 7.87 -1.91 -4.94
N ARG A 99 7.66 -1.34 -6.13
CA ARG A 99 6.92 -1.95 -7.25
C ARG A 99 7.32 -3.39 -7.55
N ASN A 100 8.61 -3.72 -7.46
CA ASN A 100 9.10 -5.06 -7.75
C ASN A 100 8.63 -6.11 -6.72
N LYS A 101 8.23 -5.67 -5.51
CA LYS A 101 7.72 -6.53 -4.43
C LYS A 101 6.19 -6.51 -4.36
N PHE A 102 5.57 -5.39 -4.69
CA PHE A 102 4.13 -5.19 -4.52
C PHE A 102 3.50 -4.83 -5.86
N PRO A 103 2.81 -5.78 -6.52
CA PRO A 103 2.13 -5.48 -7.78
C PRO A 103 0.98 -4.48 -7.59
N LYS A 104 0.25 -4.61 -6.48
CA LYS A 104 -0.89 -3.75 -6.12
C LYS A 104 -0.96 -3.53 -4.61
N ILE A 105 -1.41 -2.35 -4.22
CA ILE A 105 -1.60 -1.97 -2.81
C ILE A 105 -2.98 -1.37 -2.63
N TRP A 106 -3.67 -1.78 -1.56
CA TRP A 106 -4.94 -1.20 -1.15
C TRP A 106 -4.89 -0.79 0.33
N PHE A 107 -5.06 0.50 0.59
CA PHE A 107 -5.19 1.06 1.93
C PHE A 107 -6.66 1.31 2.27
N ILE A 108 -7.08 0.96 3.47
CA ILE A 108 -8.36 1.36 4.05
C ILE A 108 -8.01 1.97 5.41
N ILE A 109 -8.00 3.31 5.44
CA ILE A 109 -7.35 4.07 6.51
C ILE A 109 -8.20 5.27 6.91
N LYS A 110 -8.07 5.70 8.18
CA LYS A 110 -8.87 6.80 8.74
C LYS A 110 -8.59 8.14 8.05
N ARG A 111 -7.31 8.45 7.81
CA ARG A 111 -6.81 9.69 7.18
C ARG A 111 -6.46 9.46 5.70
N ALA A 112 -7.34 8.77 4.99
CA ALA A 112 -7.17 8.49 3.57
C ALA A 112 -6.93 9.75 2.72
N PRO A 113 -7.55 10.92 2.99
CA PRO A 113 -7.31 12.12 2.18
C PRO A 113 -5.89 12.69 2.29
N GLU A 114 -5.30 12.70 3.49
CA GLU A 114 -3.92 13.15 3.72
C GLU A 114 -2.92 12.21 3.06
N VAL A 115 -3.10 10.90 3.26
CA VAL A 115 -2.26 9.88 2.61
C VAL A 115 -2.39 9.95 1.09
N PHE A 116 -3.59 10.18 0.58
CA PHE A 116 -3.81 10.37 -0.86
C PHE A 116 -2.98 11.54 -1.41
N ASN A 117 -3.02 12.70 -0.75
CA ASN A 117 -2.24 13.87 -1.17
C ASN A 117 -0.72 13.59 -1.12
N ILE A 118 -0.24 12.91 -0.08
CA ILE A 118 1.17 12.51 0.06
C ILE A 118 1.59 11.56 -1.08
N ILE A 119 0.72 10.62 -1.48
CA ILE A 119 0.98 9.72 -2.60
C ILE A 119 1.05 10.49 -3.92
N LEU A 120 0.11 11.42 -4.17
CA LEU A 120 0.12 12.26 -5.37
C LEU A 120 1.39 13.11 -5.43
N GLU A 121 1.76 13.76 -4.33
CA GLU A 121 2.99 14.57 -4.25
C GLU A 121 4.24 13.73 -4.52
N ASN A 122 4.34 12.53 -3.95
CA ASN A 122 5.44 11.60 -4.23
C ASN A 122 5.45 11.18 -5.71
N ILE A 123 4.29 10.93 -6.32
CA ILE A 123 4.21 10.61 -7.76
C ILE A 123 4.67 11.79 -8.62
N GLU A 124 4.34 13.02 -8.26
CA GLU A 124 4.73 14.21 -9.02
C GLU A 124 6.22 14.53 -8.90
N THR A 125 6.76 14.36 -7.70
CA THR A 125 8.10 14.85 -7.33
C THR A 125 9.17 13.77 -7.28
N SER A 126 8.81 12.49 -7.35
CA SER A 126 9.81 11.41 -7.36
C SER A 126 10.66 11.47 -8.63
N LYS A 127 11.99 11.43 -8.43
CA LYS A 127 12.98 11.33 -9.54
C LYS A 127 13.00 9.92 -10.13
N ASP A 128 12.60 8.91 -9.37
CA ASP A 128 12.58 7.51 -9.76
C ASP A 128 11.16 6.94 -9.66
N CYS A 129 10.27 7.46 -10.50
CA CYS A 129 8.89 6.98 -10.60
C CYS A 129 8.78 5.55 -11.14
N SER A 130 9.89 4.95 -11.63
CA SER A 130 9.89 3.58 -12.15
C SER A 130 9.61 2.53 -11.07
N LYS A 131 9.93 2.88 -9.81
CA LYS A 131 9.74 2.08 -8.59
C LYS A 131 8.37 2.24 -7.95
N ILE A 132 7.55 3.17 -8.41
CA ILE A 132 6.21 3.38 -7.87
C ILE A 132 5.28 2.24 -8.31
N VAL A 133 4.53 1.69 -7.37
CA VAL A 133 3.52 0.65 -7.58
C VAL A 133 2.50 1.09 -8.64
N THR A 134 2.08 0.15 -9.49
CA THR A 134 1.28 0.45 -10.68
C THR A 134 -0.22 0.59 -10.42
N ASP A 135 -0.72 0.08 -9.29
CA ASP A 135 -2.14 0.09 -8.91
C ASP A 135 -2.22 0.31 -7.39
N ILE A 136 -2.58 1.53 -7.00
CA ILE A 136 -2.73 1.94 -5.61
C ILE A 136 -4.19 2.33 -5.40
N ARG A 137 -4.82 1.74 -4.38
CA ARG A 137 -6.22 2.00 -4.02
C ARG A 137 -6.33 2.51 -2.61
N LEU A 138 -7.24 3.45 -2.38
CA LEU A 138 -7.58 3.93 -1.06
C LEU A 138 -9.10 3.84 -0.85
N GLY A 139 -9.51 3.24 0.26
CA GLY A 139 -10.87 3.25 0.76
C GLY A 139 -11.03 4.31 1.85
N PHE A 140 -12.10 5.09 1.76
CA PHE A 140 -12.41 6.19 2.68
C PHE A 140 -13.69 5.82 3.44
N GLN A 141 -13.57 5.56 4.74
CA GLN A 141 -14.76 5.30 5.58
C GLN A 141 -15.60 6.56 5.77
N TYR A 142 -14.96 7.72 5.85
CA TYR A 142 -15.61 9.02 5.88
C TYR A 142 -14.89 9.95 4.92
N PHE A 143 -15.64 10.48 3.95
CA PHE A 143 -15.14 11.51 3.07
C PHE A 143 -15.48 12.87 3.69
N PRO A 144 -14.50 13.71 4.09
CA PRO A 144 -14.82 15.01 4.65
C PRO A 144 -15.62 15.82 3.63
N SER A 145 -16.76 16.38 4.03
CA SER A 145 -17.63 17.18 3.15
C SER A 145 -16.88 18.37 2.51
N GLY A 146 -15.82 18.85 3.15
CA GLY A 146 -14.94 19.90 2.66
C GLY A 146 -13.64 19.43 1.99
N PHE A 147 -13.41 18.13 1.76
CA PHE A 147 -12.18 17.69 1.12
C PHE A 147 -12.17 18.07 -0.37
N SER A 148 -11.41 19.12 -0.68
CA SER A 148 -11.04 19.51 -2.02
C SER A 148 -9.90 18.63 -2.51
N ILE A 149 -10.08 18.05 -3.69
CA ILE A 149 -8.97 17.45 -4.43
C ILE A 149 -8.15 18.62 -4.95
N ASN A 150 -6.98 18.85 -4.35
CA ASN A 150 -6.03 19.82 -4.85
C ASN A 150 -5.41 19.23 -6.12
N LEU A 151 -6.05 19.50 -7.26
CA LEU A 151 -5.52 19.11 -8.55
C LEU A 151 -4.20 19.84 -8.76
N SER A 152 -3.15 19.07 -9.09
CA SER A 152 -1.89 19.64 -9.55
C SER A 152 -2.11 20.51 -10.78
N GLU A 153 -1.31 21.56 -10.94
CA GLU A 153 -1.28 22.35 -12.18
C GLU A 153 -0.97 21.48 -13.41
N LYS A 154 -0.42 20.29 -13.20
CA LYS A 154 -0.10 19.29 -14.22
C LYS A 154 -1.19 18.24 -14.43
N ALA A 155 -2.35 18.39 -13.80
CA ALA A 155 -3.48 17.51 -14.03
C ALA A 155 -4.02 17.72 -15.46
N GLU A 156 -3.98 16.66 -16.27
CA GLU A 156 -4.50 16.65 -17.65
C GLU A 156 -5.82 15.86 -17.70
N ASN A 157 -6.62 16.07 -18.75
CA ASN A 157 -7.79 15.24 -19.07
C ASN A 157 -8.78 15.08 -17.90
N ILE A 158 -9.15 16.20 -17.27
CA ILE A 158 -10.01 16.21 -16.09
C ILE A 158 -11.47 15.97 -16.53
N GLU A 159 -12.02 14.86 -16.06
CA GLU A 159 -13.44 14.51 -16.17
C GLU A 159 -14.08 14.61 -14.78
N LYS A 160 -15.23 15.28 -14.70
CA LYS A 160 -16.01 15.39 -13.47
C LYS A 160 -17.45 15.00 -13.77
N TRP A 161 -18.06 14.30 -12.81
CA TRP A 161 -19.45 13.92 -12.90
C TRP A 161 -20.08 13.95 -11.51
N HIS A 162 -21.35 14.32 -11.47
CA HIS A 162 -22.11 14.49 -10.25
C HIS A 162 -23.57 14.17 -10.51
N GLU A 163 -24.11 13.15 -9.85
CA GLU A 163 -25.52 12.79 -9.90
C GLU A 163 -25.98 12.37 -8.49
N TYR A 164 -26.99 13.08 -7.96
CA TYR A 164 -27.50 12.90 -6.60
C TYR A 164 -26.36 12.90 -5.56
N ASP A 165 -26.26 11.82 -4.79
CA ASP A 165 -25.26 11.64 -3.74
C ASP A 165 -23.94 11.06 -4.27
N TYR A 166 -23.81 10.83 -5.58
CA TYR A 166 -22.62 10.26 -6.19
C TYR A 166 -21.86 11.32 -6.97
N ALA A 167 -20.55 11.41 -6.73
CA ALA A 167 -19.65 12.23 -7.51
C ALA A 167 -18.38 11.47 -7.87
N TYR A 168 -17.86 11.66 -9.08
CA TYR A 168 -16.52 11.20 -9.42
C TYR A 168 -15.68 12.30 -10.07
N THR A 169 -14.38 12.18 -9.91
CA THR A 169 -13.38 12.98 -10.60
C THR A 169 -12.30 12.04 -11.12
N LYS A 170 -12.00 12.16 -12.41
CA LYS A 170 -10.94 11.40 -13.08
C LYS A 170 -10.00 12.37 -13.76
N TYR A 171 -8.71 12.13 -13.66
CA TYR A 171 -7.71 12.97 -14.32
C TYR A 171 -6.42 12.18 -14.54
N GLN A 172 -5.54 12.71 -15.38
CA GLN A 172 -4.20 12.20 -15.57
C GLN A 172 -3.20 13.06 -14.80
N LEU A 173 -2.27 12.39 -14.13
CA LEU A 173 -1.18 13.01 -13.42
C LEU A 173 0.15 12.70 -14.11
N VAL A 174 0.96 13.74 -14.32
CA VAL A 174 2.23 13.65 -15.02
C VAL A 174 3.38 13.94 -14.06
N ASN A 175 4.37 13.04 -13.99
CA ASN A 175 5.54 13.24 -13.15
C ASN A 175 6.39 14.43 -13.65
N LYS A 176 6.89 15.26 -12.73
CA LYS A 176 7.65 16.48 -13.06
C LYS A 176 8.99 16.20 -13.74
N TYR A 177 9.66 15.11 -13.36
CA TYR A 177 11.00 14.76 -13.82
C TYR A 177 10.99 13.75 -14.98
N ASN A 178 9.86 13.08 -15.23
CA ASN A 178 9.67 12.12 -16.31
C ASN A 178 8.25 12.26 -16.90
N PRO A 179 8.03 13.18 -17.86
CA PRO A 179 6.71 13.42 -18.45
C PRO A 179 6.12 12.23 -19.23
N LYS A 180 6.95 11.24 -19.60
CA LYS A 180 6.47 9.98 -20.19
C LYS A 180 5.78 9.08 -19.16
N MET A 181 6.00 9.33 -17.87
CA MET A 181 5.33 8.63 -16.80
C MET A 181 4.02 9.32 -16.44
N LYS A 182 2.93 8.66 -16.79
CA LYS A 182 1.58 9.13 -16.52
C LYS A 182 0.85 8.16 -15.59
N PHE A 183 -0.04 8.73 -14.77
CA PHE A 183 -0.92 7.99 -13.89
C PHE A 183 -2.36 8.45 -14.11
N SER A 184 -3.29 7.52 -14.27
CA SER A 184 -4.72 7.78 -14.17
C SER A 184 -5.09 7.83 -12.70
N VAL A 185 -5.72 8.92 -12.28
CA VAL A 185 -6.28 9.10 -10.95
C VAL A 185 -7.79 9.12 -11.07
N PHE A 186 -8.46 8.25 -10.34
CA PHE A 186 -9.91 8.17 -10.24
C PHE A 186 -10.30 8.31 -8.78
N ILE A 187 -11.26 9.17 -8.50
CA ILE A 187 -11.77 9.44 -7.16
C ILE A 187 -13.28 9.40 -7.25
N GLU A 188 -13.88 8.60 -6.39
CA GLU A 188 -15.32 8.39 -6.29
C GLU A 188 -15.77 8.72 -4.87
N LYS A 189 -16.91 9.41 -4.76
CA LYS A 189 -17.51 9.79 -3.49
C LYS A 189 -18.99 9.45 -3.54
N ASN A 190 -19.50 8.94 -2.44
CA ASN A 190 -20.93 8.79 -2.21
C ASN A 190 -21.32 9.18 -0.77
N ALA A 191 -22.61 9.18 -0.45
CA ALA A 191 -23.09 9.50 0.90
C ALA A 191 -22.48 8.63 2.02
N SER A 192 -22.01 7.42 1.69
CA SER A 192 -21.44 6.45 2.64
C SER A 192 -19.92 6.49 2.75
N GLY A 193 -19.22 7.27 1.92
CA GLY A 193 -17.76 7.32 1.93
C GLY A 193 -17.17 7.64 0.56
N GLY A 194 -16.01 7.08 0.27
CA GLY A 194 -15.37 7.24 -1.03
C GLY A 194 -14.32 6.20 -1.32
N SER A 195 -13.83 6.21 -2.55
CA SER A 195 -12.73 5.40 -3.01
C SER A 195 -11.81 6.23 -3.91
N SER A 196 -10.55 5.85 -4.00
CA SER A 196 -9.66 6.38 -5.02
C SER A 196 -8.76 5.28 -5.55
N GLU A 197 -8.41 5.43 -6.82
CA GLU A 197 -7.56 4.53 -7.56
C GLU A 197 -6.53 5.36 -8.32
N ILE A 198 -5.27 4.99 -8.17
CA ILE A 198 -4.14 5.57 -8.89
C ILE A 198 -3.49 4.43 -9.67
N LYS A 199 -3.57 4.53 -11.00
CA LYS A 199 -3.05 3.52 -11.92
C LYS A 199 -2.02 4.10 -12.86
N ARG A 200 -0.86 3.47 -12.97
CA ARG A 200 0.12 3.81 -14.01
C ARG A 200 -0.47 3.50 -15.39
N ILE A 201 -0.32 4.41 -16.34
CA ILE A 201 -0.76 4.25 -17.73
C ILE A 201 0.46 4.34 -18.66
N TYR A 202 0.47 3.54 -19.73
CA TYR A 202 1.58 3.40 -20.69
C TYR A 202 1.24 4.07 -22.02
#